data_AF-A0A197ZYL1-F1
#
_entry.id   AF-A0A197ZYL1-F1
#
_cell.length_a   1.000
_cell.length_b   1.000
_cell.length_c   1.000
_cell.angle_alpha   90.00
_cell.angle_beta   90.00
_cell.angle_gamma   90.00
#
_symmetry.space_group_name_H-M   'P 1'
#
loop_
_entity.id
_entity.type
_entity.pdbx_description
1 polymer ?
#
loop_
_entity_poly.entity_id
_entity_poly.type
_entity_poly.pdbx_seq_one_letter_code
_entity_poly.pdbx_strand_id
1 'polypeptide(L)'
;MSGRSLPSRQINIVLRQPEPGSQRRTVEGAGGQSGASPLADAEPMISGKRTPMEGPLSDVFKELNGLIGLENVKELVHEIYALLQISQFRVEAGLMSNAHVYHMIFKGSPGTGKTTVARLLGRMFHAMGVLSKGHFIEVERADLVGEYIGHTALKTRELMKKAMGGVLFIDEAYSLARGGEKDFGKESIDALVKGMEDKKNDFILILAGYSEEMEQFLATNPGLPSRFPIQIDFEDYAIDQLIQITELMAKEREYVLLPQTLAKLKQHLAEEKAMTWRSFSNARYVRNILEKAMRHQAVRLLSQYVNAPSKLELMSIRPEDVKFK
;
A
#
# COMPACT_ATOMS: atom_id res chain seq x y z
N MET A 1 -27.03 42.46 -24.76
CA MET A 1 -28.22 42.30 -23.89
C MET A 1 -29.23 41.50 -24.70
N SER A 2 -29.61 40.26 -24.39
CA SER A 2 -30.17 39.79 -23.12
C SER A 2 -29.95 38.26 -23.01
N GLY A 3 -29.32 37.82 -21.92
CA GLY A 3 -29.15 36.40 -21.59
C GLY A 3 -30.40 35.88 -20.89
N ARG A 4 -30.95 34.77 -21.38
CA ARG A 4 -32.08 34.08 -20.74
C ARG A 4 -31.56 33.22 -19.59
N SER A 5 -31.88 33.65 -18.38
CA SER A 5 -31.71 32.93 -17.12
C SER A 5 -32.63 31.70 -17.08
N LEU A 6 -32.07 30.52 -16.83
CA LEU A 6 -32.82 29.30 -16.50
C LEU A 6 -33.26 29.35 -15.03
N PRO A 7 -34.52 29.00 -14.69
CA PRO A 7 -34.98 29.03 -13.30
C PRO A 7 -34.47 27.82 -12.50
N SER A 8 -34.05 28.11 -11.27
CA SER A 8 -33.59 27.18 -10.25
C SER A 8 -34.68 26.17 -9.86
N ARG A 9 -34.40 24.87 -9.96
CA ARG A 9 -35.27 23.82 -9.42
C ARG A 9 -35.13 23.76 -7.89
N GLN A 10 -36.13 24.24 -7.17
CA GLN A 10 -36.30 23.97 -5.74
C GLN A 10 -36.67 22.49 -5.55
N ILE A 11 -35.88 21.77 -4.75
CA ILE A 11 -36.20 20.41 -4.30
C ILE A 11 -37.02 20.54 -3.00
N ASN A 12 -38.31 20.23 -3.05
CA ASN A 12 -39.16 20.15 -1.87
C ASN A 12 -38.89 18.82 -1.15
N ILE A 13 -38.27 18.88 0.03
CA ILE A 13 -38.17 17.74 0.94
C ILE A 13 -39.44 17.72 1.78
N VAL A 14 -40.32 16.76 1.49
CA VAL A 14 -41.53 16.50 2.29
C VAL A 14 -41.13 15.72 3.54
N LEU A 15 -41.05 16.41 4.68
CA LEU A 15 -40.94 15.78 5.99
C LEU A 15 -42.32 15.17 6.36
N ARG A 16 -42.42 13.84 6.37
CA ARG A 16 -43.59 13.15 6.94
C ARG A 16 -43.57 13.32 8.46
N GLN A 17 -44.62 13.93 9.01
CA GLN A 17 -44.90 13.92 10.45
C GLN A 17 -45.47 12.54 10.85
N PRO A 18 -45.08 11.96 11.99
CA PRO A 18 -45.75 10.79 12.53
C PRO A 18 -47.05 11.19 13.23
N GLU A 19 -48.14 10.47 12.93
CA GLU A 19 -49.46 10.66 13.55
C GLU A 19 -49.49 10.29 15.04
N PRO A 20 -50.37 10.91 15.85
CA PRO A 20 -50.49 10.63 17.27
C PRO A 20 -51.53 9.55 17.59
N GLY A 21 -51.14 8.62 18.48
CA GLY A 21 -52.07 8.04 19.47
C GLY A 21 -52.39 6.55 19.35
N SER A 22 -51.91 5.77 20.31
CA SER A 22 -52.73 4.77 20.99
C SER A 22 -52.20 4.50 22.40
N GLN A 23 -53.10 4.11 23.29
CA GLN A 23 -53.16 4.44 24.71
C GLN A 23 -52.25 3.61 25.62
N ARG A 24 -51.82 4.27 26.70
CA ARG A 24 -51.14 3.71 27.88
C ARG A 24 -52.01 2.66 28.59
N ARG A 25 -51.42 1.51 28.92
CA ARG A 25 -51.77 0.72 30.11
C ARG A 25 -50.55 0.67 31.02
N THR A 26 -50.76 1.14 32.24
CA THR A 26 -49.86 1.10 33.38
C THR A 26 -49.76 -0.33 33.93
N VAL A 27 -48.54 -0.84 34.13
CA VAL A 27 -48.23 -1.84 35.15
C VAL A 27 -46.88 -1.46 35.77
N GLU A 28 -46.90 -1.17 37.06
CA GLU A 28 -45.74 -0.95 37.92
C GLU A 28 -44.97 -2.26 38.14
N GLY A 29 -43.63 -2.19 38.25
CA GLY A 29 -42.85 -3.33 38.77
C GLY A 29 -41.36 -3.31 38.47
N ALA A 30 -40.59 -2.75 39.41
CA ALA A 30 -39.25 -3.18 39.87
C ALA A 30 -38.06 -3.22 38.88
N GLY A 31 -37.19 -2.20 39.01
CA GLY A 31 -35.80 -2.38 39.45
C GLY A 31 -34.83 -3.19 38.58
N GLY A 32 -34.03 -2.50 37.77
CA GLY A 32 -32.80 -3.04 37.18
C GLY A 32 -32.05 -1.96 36.41
N GLN A 33 -31.00 -1.40 37.02
CA GLN A 33 -30.18 -0.33 36.44
C GLN A 33 -29.45 -0.81 35.17
N SER A 34 -29.85 -0.30 34.01
CA SER A 34 -29.03 -0.29 32.80
C SER A 34 -28.34 1.06 32.69
N GLY A 35 -27.05 1.10 33.06
CA GLY A 35 -26.20 2.26 32.83
C GLY A 35 -25.87 2.40 31.34
N ALA A 36 -26.73 3.09 30.60
CA ALA A 36 -26.36 3.67 29.31
C ALA A 36 -25.95 5.12 29.56
N SER A 37 -24.65 5.38 29.66
CA SER A 37 -24.13 6.75 29.62
C SER A 37 -24.38 7.33 28.22
N PRO A 38 -24.91 8.56 28.10
CA PRO A 38 -24.94 9.24 26.82
C PRO A 38 -23.49 9.51 26.38
N LEU A 39 -23.20 9.26 25.10
CA LEU A 39 -21.98 9.73 24.44
C LEU A 39 -21.89 11.24 24.66
N ALA A 40 -20.95 11.69 25.50
CA ALA A 40 -20.71 13.10 25.73
C ALA A 40 -20.18 13.75 24.44
N ASP A 41 -20.74 14.90 24.07
CA ASP A 41 -20.26 15.71 22.96
C ASP A 41 -18.79 16.11 23.21
N ALA A 42 -17.87 15.46 22.51
CA ALA A 42 -16.45 15.76 22.60
C ALA A 42 -16.13 17.06 21.85
N GLU A 43 -15.53 18.03 22.54
CA GLU A 43 -15.12 19.30 21.93
C GLU A 43 -14.06 19.08 20.83
N PRO A 44 -14.13 19.84 19.72
CA PRO A 44 -13.15 19.74 18.65
C PRO A 44 -11.77 20.26 19.12
N MET A 45 -10.78 19.37 19.17
CA MET A 45 -9.38 19.73 19.41
C MET A 45 -8.64 20.07 18.11
N ILE A 46 -7.76 21.07 18.15
CA ILE A 46 -7.05 21.62 16.99
C ILE A 46 -5.76 20.83 16.68
N SER A 47 -5.70 20.37 15.42
CA SER A 47 -4.57 20.08 14.53
C SER A 47 -3.47 19.09 14.94
N GLY A 48 -3.69 17.83 14.53
CA GLY A 48 -2.67 16.80 14.32
C GLY A 48 -3.31 15.54 13.71
N LYS A 49 -2.65 14.88 12.73
CA LYS A 49 -3.10 13.60 12.17
C LYS A 49 -3.16 12.57 13.32
N ARG A 50 -4.36 12.22 13.81
CA ARG A 50 -4.53 11.27 14.93
C ARG A 50 -4.05 9.89 14.48
N THR A 51 -2.98 9.39 15.09
CA THR A 51 -2.52 8.01 14.90
C THR A 51 -2.78 7.20 16.17
N PRO A 52 -2.95 5.87 16.06
CA PRO A 52 -3.15 5.01 17.24
C PRO A 52 -1.93 5.07 18.16
N MET A 53 -2.18 5.28 19.45
CA MET A 53 -1.10 5.42 20.44
C MET A 53 -0.53 4.06 20.87
N GLU A 54 -1.32 2.98 20.80
CA GLU A 54 -0.92 1.64 21.25
C GLU A 54 -1.51 0.52 20.36
N GLY A 55 -0.90 -0.67 20.42
CA GLY A 55 -1.36 -1.87 19.73
C GLY A 55 -0.83 -2.08 18.31
N PRO A 56 -1.26 -3.16 17.62
CA PRO A 56 -0.71 -3.58 16.32
C PRO A 56 -0.77 -2.49 15.23
N LEU A 57 -1.76 -1.61 15.32
CA LEU A 57 -1.93 -0.51 14.38
C LEU A 57 -0.91 0.61 14.59
N SER A 58 -0.50 0.85 15.84
CA SER A 58 0.58 1.81 16.16
C SER A 58 1.89 1.37 15.52
N ASP A 59 2.21 0.08 15.57
CA ASP A 59 3.43 -0.46 14.96
C ASP A 59 3.42 -0.34 13.43
N VAL A 60 2.27 -0.56 12.78
CA VAL A 60 2.10 -0.30 11.35
C VAL A 60 2.38 1.17 11.00
N PHE A 61 1.85 2.12 11.78
CA PHE A 61 2.11 3.54 11.54
C PHE A 61 3.55 3.94 11.85
N LYS A 62 4.21 3.36 12.86
CA LYS A 62 5.64 3.58 13.14
C LYS A 62 6.50 3.09 11.98
N GLU A 63 6.24 1.87 11.49
CA GLU A 63 6.95 1.32 10.34
C GLU A 63 6.72 2.17 9.08
N LEU A 64 5.47 2.56 8.81
CA LEU A 64 5.12 3.42 7.67
C LEU A 64 5.83 4.78 7.75
N ASN A 65 5.84 5.42 8.93
CA ASN A 65 6.51 6.70 9.14
C ASN A 65 8.04 6.58 9.07
N GLY A 66 8.59 5.39 9.37
CA GLY A 66 10.00 5.07 9.20
C GLY A 66 10.44 4.90 7.76
N LEU A 67 9.50 4.70 6.82
CA LEU A 67 9.82 4.70 5.39
C LEU A 67 10.20 6.11 4.94
N ILE A 68 11.35 6.21 4.27
CA ILE A 68 11.89 7.46 3.75
C ILE A 68 11.06 7.90 2.54
N GLY A 69 10.65 9.17 2.50
CA GLY A 69 9.80 9.69 1.42
C GLY A 69 8.37 9.13 1.45
N LEU A 70 7.78 8.89 0.27
CA LEU A 70 6.42 8.33 0.11
C LEU A 70 5.31 9.15 0.79
N GLU A 71 5.42 10.48 0.78
CA GLU A 71 4.47 11.34 1.52
C GLU A 71 3.03 11.22 1.01
N ASN A 72 2.84 11.09 -0.31
CA ASN A 72 1.54 10.84 -0.91
C ASN A 72 0.94 9.48 -0.48
N VAL A 73 1.78 8.46 -0.35
CA VAL A 73 1.36 7.13 0.15
C VAL A 73 0.98 7.21 1.63
N LYS A 74 1.81 7.85 2.46
CA LYS A 74 1.56 8.04 3.90
C LYS A 74 0.25 8.79 4.13
N GLU A 75 0.00 9.82 3.34
CA GLU A 75 -1.25 10.58 3.35
C GLU A 75 -2.45 9.71 3.04
N LEU A 76 -2.43 8.97 1.93
CA LEU A 76 -3.51 8.09 1.54
C LEU A 76 -3.78 6.98 2.58
N VAL A 77 -2.72 6.39 3.15
CA VAL A 77 -2.89 5.41 4.23
C VAL A 77 -3.60 6.03 5.43
N HIS A 78 -3.26 7.28 5.77
CA HIS A 78 -3.92 8.01 6.84
C HIS A 78 -5.39 8.32 6.51
N GLU A 79 -5.71 8.69 5.26
CA GLU A 79 -7.09 8.90 4.80
C GLU A 79 -7.93 7.63 4.91
N ILE A 80 -7.39 6.49 4.47
CA ILE A 80 -8.06 5.19 4.57
C ILE A 80 -8.32 4.83 6.03
N TYR A 81 -7.32 5.02 6.89
CA TYR A 81 -7.47 4.80 8.34
C TYR A 81 -8.55 5.69 8.94
N ALA A 82 -8.54 6.99 8.64
CA ALA A 82 -9.53 7.92 9.15
C ALA A 82 -10.95 7.54 8.69
N LEU A 83 -11.12 7.16 7.42
CA LEU A 83 -12.40 6.71 6.88
C LEU A 83 -12.91 5.47 7.62
N LEU A 84 -12.04 4.49 7.87
CA LEU A 84 -12.40 3.27 8.60
C LEU A 84 -12.78 3.55 10.06
N GLN A 85 -12.04 4.43 10.74
CA GLN A 85 -12.33 4.84 12.12
C GLN A 85 -13.68 5.57 12.21
N ILE A 86 -13.94 6.53 11.33
CA ILE A 86 -15.24 7.22 11.28
C ILE A 86 -16.37 6.26 10.93
N SER A 87 -16.14 5.32 10.01
CA SER A 87 -17.10 4.27 9.66
C SER A 87 -17.50 3.44 10.89
N GLN A 88 -16.52 3.09 11.74
CA GLN A 88 -16.78 2.39 13.00
C GLN A 88 -17.63 3.23 13.96
N PHE A 89 -17.28 4.50 14.21
CA PHE A 89 -18.07 5.37 15.08
C PHE A 89 -19.49 5.59 14.57
N ARG A 90 -19.70 5.63 13.25
CA ARG A 90 -21.04 5.69 12.66
C ARG A 90 -21.87 4.46 13.03
N VAL A 91 -21.29 3.26 12.90
CA VAL A 91 -21.97 2.01 13.27
C VAL A 91 -22.28 1.98 14.77
N GLU A 92 -21.34 2.37 15.63
CA GLU A 92 -21.53 2.44 17.08
C GLU A 92 -22.62 3.46 17.47
N ALA A 93 -22.76 4.55 16.72
CA ALA A 93 -23.83 5.52 16.87
C ALA A 93 -25.18 5.08 16.24
N GLY A 94 -25.28 3.86 15.72
CA GLY A 94 -26.49 3.34 15.08
C GLY A 94 -26.78 3.91 13.69
N LEU A 95 -25.80 4.58 13.07
CA LEU A 95 -25.90 5.08 11.70
C LEU A 95 -25.51 4.01 10.68
N MET A 96 -26.12 4.09 9.50
CA MET A 96 -25.70 3.27 8.37
C MET A 96 -24.28 3.66 7.95
N SER A 97 -23.44 2.64 7.76
CA SER A 97 -22.14 2.75 7.11
C SER A 97 -22.08 1.82 5.92
N ASN A 98 -21.70 2.36 4.76
CA ASN A 98 -21.61 1.59 3.53
C ASN A 98 -20.26 0.88 3.48
N ALA A 99 -20.26 -0.36 3.00
CA ALA A 99 -19.02 -1.08 2.71
C ALA A 99 -18.29 -0.40 1.54
N HIS A 100 -17.06 0.06 1.79
CA HIS A 100 -16.17 0.59 0.76
C HIS A 100 -15.37 -0.55 0.12
N VAL A 101 -15.03 -0.43 -1.17
CA VAL A 101 -14.15 -1.37 -1.86
C VAL A 101 -12.71 -0.85 -1.76
N TYR A 102 -11.79 -1.71 -1.36
CA TYR A 102 -10.38 -1.34 -1.09
C TYR A 102 -9.37 -1.98 -2.04
N HIS A 103 -9.80 -2.51 -3.21
CA HIS A 103 -8.85 -2.94 -4.24
C HIS A 103 -8.02 -1.75 -4.75
N MET A 104 -6.73 -1.97 -4.98
CA MET A 104 -5.78 -0.90 -5.27
C MET A 104 -4.90 -1.18 -6.50
N ILE A 105 -4.38 -0.11 -7.10
CA ILE A 105 -3.36 -0.18 -8.14
C ILE A 105 -2.14 0.62 -7.68
N PHE A 106 -0.97 -0.04 -7.68
CA PHE A 106 0.31 0.58 -7.33
C PHE A 106 1.16 0.75 -8.59
N LYS A 107 1.37 1.99 -8.99
CA LYS A 107 2.13 2.36 -10.18
C LYS A 107 3.48 2.91 -9.77
N GLY A 108 4.56 2.55 -10.47
CA GLY A 108 5.86 3.21 -10.29
C GLY A 108 7.05 2.29 -10.54
N SER A 109 8.24 2.87 -10.54
CA SER A 109 9.50 2.19 -10.82
C SER A 109 9.83 1.08 -9.81
N PRO A 110 10.79 0.18 -10.10
CA PRO A 110 11.20 -0.87 -9.19
C PRO A 110 11.92 -0.25 -8.00
N GLY A 111 11.79 -0.86 -6.82
CA GLY A 111 12.47 -0.38 -5.63
C GLY A 111 11.92 0.93 -5.05
N THR A 112 10.69 1.33 -5.40
CA THR A 112 9.99 2.47 -4.79
C THR A 112 9.21 2.10 -3.52
N GLY A 113 9.13 0.82 -3.16
CA GLY A 113 8.50 0.38 -1.90
C GLY A 113 7.08 -0.19 -2.01
N LYS A 114 6.57 -0.42 -3.22
CA LYS A 114 5.25 -1.00 -3.51
C LYS A 114 4.90 -2.22 -2.64
N THR A 115 5.73 -3.26 -2.68
CA THR A 115 5.49 -4.51 -1.92
C THR A 115 5.55 -4.30 -0.41
N THR A 116 6.44 -3.44 0.08
CA THR A 116 6.56 -3.10 1.50
C THR A 116 5.29 -2.42 2.01
N VAL A 117 4.79 -1.42 1.28
CA VAL A 117 3.55 -0.71 1.61
C VAL A 117 2.35 -1.64 1.52
N ALA A 118 2.29 -2.53 0.52
CA ALA A 118 1.20 -3.50 0.38
C ALA A 118 1.08 -4.42 1.61
N ARG A 119 2.22 -4.88 2.15
CA ARG A 119 2.27 -5.69 3.39
C ARG A 119 1.82 -4.90 4.61
N LEU A 120 2.23 -3.62 4.72
CA LEU A 120 1.78 -2.72 5.80
C LEU A 120 0.27 -2.51 5.76
N LEU A 121 -0.30 -2.24 4.58
CA LEU A 121 -1.73 -2.09 4.38
C LEU A 121 -2.49 -3.37 4.74
N GLY A 122 -2.00 -4.55 4.36
CA GLY A 122 -2.63 -5.82 4.76
C GLY A 122 -2.74 -5.98 6.27
N ARG A 123 -1.67 -5.65 7.01
CA ARG A 123 -1.68 -5.64 8.48
C ARG A 123 -2.63 -4.57 9.04
N MET A 124 -2.65 -3.38 8.45
CA MET A 124 -3.57 -2.30 8.83
C MET A 124 -5.02 -2.73 8.70
N PHE A 125 -5.41 -3.26 7.54
CA PHE A 125 -6.78 -3.71 7.27
C PHE A 125 -7.19 -4.86 8.19
N HIS A 126 -6.28 -5.76 8.54
CA HIS A 126 -6.55 -6.81 9.51
C HIS A 126 -6.77 -6.26 10.93
N ALA A 127 -5.87 -5.39 11.40
CA ALA A 127 -6.00 -4.74 12.71
C ALA A 127 -7.27 -3.90 12.83
N MET A 128 -7.77 -3.37 11.71
CA MET A 128 -9.01 -2.59 11.62
C MET A 128 -10.27 -3.45 11.37
N GLY A 129 -10.14 -4.77 11.36
CA GLY A 129 -11.28 -5.69 11.17
C GLY A 129 -11.84 -5.76 9.75
N VAL A 130 -11.20 -5.14 8.76
CA VAL A 130 -11.57 -5.23 7.34
C VAL A 130 -11.20 -6.60 6.77
N LEU A 131 -10.05 -7.13 7.17
CA LEU A 131 -9.56 -8.46 6.77
C LEU A 131 -9.60 -9.43 7.94
N SER A 132 -10.14 -10.64 7.72
CA SER A 132 -10.27 -11.64 8.79
C SER A 132 -8.96 -12.29 9.23
N LYS A 133 -7.94 -12.34 8.37
CA LYS A 133 -6.64 -13.02 8.64
C LYS A 133 -5.41 -12.12 8.43
N GLY A 134 -5.45 -11.20 7.46
CA GLY A 134 -4.33 -10.30 7.16
C GLY A 134 -3.11 -10.95 6.50
N HIS A 135 -3.20 -12.19 6.03
CA HIS A 135 -2.09 -12.83 5.31
C HIS A 135 -1.86 -12.18 3.95
N PHE A 136 -0.63 -12.29 3.44
CA PHE A 136 -0.21 -11.66 2.19
C PHE A 136 0.27 -12.72 1.20
N ILE A 137 -0.34 -12.74 0.01
CA ILE A 137 0.03 -13.64 -1.09
C ILE A 137 0.56 -12.79 -2.23
N GLU A 138 1.82 -12.98 -2.56
CA GLU A 138 2.51 -12.36 -3.69
C GLU A 138 2.53 -13.35 -4.86
N VAL A 139 2.09 -12.89 -6.04
CA VAL A 139 2.04 -13.71 -7.26
C VAL A 139 2.49 -12.91 -8.48
N GLU A 140 2.96 -13.63 -9.48
CA GLU A 140 3.29 -13.09 -10.80
C GLU A 140 2.43 -13.75 -11.88
N ARG A 141 2.62 -13.38 -13.15
CA ARG A 141 1.90 -13.99 -14.29
C ARG A 141 2.05 -15.51 -14.33
N ALA A 142 3.24 -16.04 -14.04
CA ALA A 142 3.49 -17.49 -14.08
C ALA A 142 2.62 -18.27 -13.07
N ASP A 143 2.23 -17.63 -11.97
CA ASP A 143 1.37 -18.24 -10.96
C ASP A 143 -0.10 -18.24 -11.36
N LEU A 144 -0.52 -17.27 -12.18
CA LEU A 144 -1.93 -17.08 -12.57
C LEU A 144 -2.28 -17.82 -13.85
N VAL A 145 -1.34 -17.88 -14.80
CA VAL A 145 -1.56 -18.45 -16.13
C VAL A 145 -1.20 -19.94 -16.15
N GLY A 146 -2.09 -20.75 -16.71
CA GLY A 146 -1.90 -22.19 -16.90
C GLY A 146 -1.22 -22.53 -18.23
N GLU A 147 -0.65 -23.73 -18.32
CA GLU A 147 0.00 -24.24 -19.54
C GLU A 147 -1.01 -24.71 -20.60
N TYR A 148 -2.25 -24.99 -20.18
CA TYR A 148 -3.32 -25.56 -21.01
C TYR A 148 -4.60 -24.72 -21.00
N ILE A 149 -5.38 -24.82 -22.07
CA ILE A 149 -6.67 -24.12 -22.23
C ILE A 149 -7.60 -24.45 -21.05
N GLY A 150 -8.21 -23.43 -20.45
CA GLY A 150 -9.18 -23.58 -19.35
C GLY A 150 -8.58 -23.84 -17.96
N HIS A 151 -7.27 -24.06 -17.85
CA HIS A 151 -6.59 -24.16 -16.56
C HIS A 151 -6.38 -22.79 -15.91
N THR A 152 -6.29 -21.73 -16.73
CA THR A 152 -5.95 -20.38 -16.27
C THR A 152 -7.02 -19.77 -15.37
N ALA A 153 -8.30 -19.85 -15.75
CA ALA A 153 -9.38 -19.40 -14.87
C ALA A 153 -9.43 -20.18 -13.55
N LEU A 154 -9.19 -21.50 -13.60
CA LEU A 154 -9.17 -22.35 -12.40
C LEU A 154 -8.03 -21.94 -11.45
N LYS A 155 -6.80 -21.85 -11.97
CA LYS A 155 -5.61 -21.47 -11.21
C LYS A 155 -5.77 -20.08 -10.57
N THR A 156 -6.29 -19.13 -11.34
CA THR A 156 -6.60 -17.77 -10.86
C THR A 156 -7.61 -17.81 -9.70
N ARG A 157 -8.72 -18.53 -9.85
CA ARG A 157 -9.75 -18.65 -8.80
C ARG A 157 -9.23 -19.34 -7.54
N GLU A 158 -8.36 -20.34 -7.68
CA GLU A 158 -7.73 -21.00 -6.53
C GLU A 158 -6.83 -20.04 -5.73
N LEU A 159 -6.05 -19.21 -6.42
CA LEU A 159 -5.24 -18.18 -5.77
C LEU A 159 -6.11 -17.14 -5.06
N MET A 160 -7.19 -16.68 -5.69
CA MET A 160 -8.15 -15.79 -5.05
C MET A 160 -8.78 -16.44 -3.80
N LYS A 161 -9.15 -17.72 -3.88
CA LYS A 161 -9.69 -18.47 -2.73
C LYS A 161 -8.67 -18.55 -1.59
N LYS A 162 -7.39 -18.75 -1.91
CA LYS A 162 -6.31 -18.72 -0.90
C LYS A 162 -6.13 -17.34 -0.29
N ALA A 163 -6.37 -16.27 -1.04
CA ALA A 163 -6.26 -14.89 -0.56
C ALA A 163 -7.43 -14.43 0.33
N MET A 164 -8.51 -15.22 0.44
CA MET A 164 -9.66 -14.89 1.28
C MET A 164 -9.28 -14.66 2.75
N GLY A 165 -9.61 -13.47 3.24
CA GLY A 165 -9.24 -12.93 4.55
C GLY A 165 -7.94 -12.13 4.55
N GLY A 166 -7.28 -11.97 3.40
CA GLY A 166 -5.96 -11.36 3.27
C GLY A 166 -5.82 -10.47 2.04
N VAL A 167 -4.58 -10.28 1.59
CA VAL A 167 -4.20 -9.49 0.42
C VAL A 167 -3.64 -10.41 -0.67
N LEU A 168 -4.18 -10.30 -1.88
CA LEU A 168 -3.59 -10.82 -3.11
C LEU A 168 -2.85 -9.68 -3.81
N PHE A 169 -1.52 -9.78 -3.90
CA PHE A 169 -0.67 -8.83 -4.58
C PHE A 169 -0.14 -9.44 -5.86
N ILE A 170 -0.45 -8.83 -7.00
CA ILE A 170 0.00 -9.27 -8.32
C ILE A 170 1.08 -8.29 -8.79
N ASP A 171 2.35 -8.72 -8.80
CA ASP A 171 3.43 -7.91 -9.34
C ASP A 171 3.48 -8.00 -10.87
N GLU A 172 3.95 -6.92 -11.49
CA GLU A 172 3.97 -6.73 -12.95
C GLU A 172 2.65 -7.15 -13.64
N ALA A 173 1.51 -6.73 -13.08
CA ALA A 173 0.18 -7.19 -13.51
C ALA A 173 -0.13 -6.91 -15.00
N TYR A 174 0.48 -5.87 -15.58
CA TYR A 174 0.40 -5.58 -17.01
C TYR A 174 0.85 -6.76 -17.89
N SER A 175 1.71 -7.63 -17.37
CA SER A 175 2.18 -8.82 -18.08
C SER A 175 1.02 -9.76 -18.43
N LEU A 176 -0.08 -9.77 -17.68
CA LEU A 176 -1.29 -10.55 -17.99
C LEU A 176 -1.99 -10.10 -19.26
N ALA A 177 -1.91 -8.80 -19.61
CA ALA A 177 -2.48 -8.27 -20.83
C ALA A 177 -1.54 -8.42 -22.05
N ARG A 178 -0.26 -8.73 -21.82
CA ARG A 178 0.68 -9.03 -22.91
C ARG A 178 0.30 -10.35 -23.55
N GLY A 179 0.19 -10.39 -24.88
CA GLY A 179 -0.19 -11.57 -25.65
C GLY A 179 -1.15 -11.29 -26.81
N GLY A 180 -1.20 -12.21 -27.78
CA GLY A 180 -2.19 -12.17 -28.87
C GLY A 180 -3.57 -12.68 -28.42
N GLU A 181 -4.51 -12.83 -29.35
CA GLU A 181 -5.88 -13.33 -29.06
C GLU A 181 -5.93 -14.75 -28.46
N LYS A 182 -4.86 -15.53 -28.61
CA LYS A 182 -4.73 -16.89 -28.05
C LYS A 182 -3.99 -16.93 -26.71
N ASP A 183 -3.68 -15.77 -26.11
CA ASP A 183 -3.01 -15.73 -24.81
C ASP A 183 -4.02 -15.91 -23.68
N PHE A 184 -3.74 -16.88 -22.80
CA PHE A 184 -4.55 -17.20 -21.64
C PHE A 184 -4.54 -16.12 -20.55
N GLY A 185 -3.66 -15.11 -20.64
CA GLY A 185 -3.62 -14.00 -19.68
C GLY A 185 -4.92 -13.20 -19.59
N LYS A 186 -5.67 -13.04 -20.70
CA LYS A 186 -7.00 -12.40 -20.68
C LYS A 186 -8.01 -13.19 -19.85
N GLU A 187 -7.94 -14.52 -19.89
CA GLU A 187 -8.79 -15.40 -19.09
C GLU A 187 -8.58 -15.19 -17.59
N SER A 188 -7.32 -14.96 -17.16
CA SER A 188 -7.02 -14.58 -15.77
C SER A 188 -7.65 -13.23 -15.40
N ILE A 189 -7.56 -12.22 -16.28
CA ILE A 189 -8.15 -10.90 -16.02
C ILE A 189 -9.65 -11.02 -15.81
N ASP A 190 -10.35 -11.75 -16.69
CA ASP A 190 -11.80 -11.94 -16.57
C ASP A 190 -12.18 -12.70 -15.30
N ALA A 191 -11.39 -13.71 -14.92
CA ALA A 191 -11.58 -14.43 -13.66
C ALA A 191 -11.38 -13.54 -12.42
N LEU A 192 -10.37 -12.66 -12.43
CA LEU A 192 -10.14 -11.66 -11.37
C LEU A 192 -11.30 -10.68 -11.27
N VAL A 193 -11.73 -10.13 -12.41
CA VAL A 193 -12.85 -9.18 -12.52
C VAL A 193 -14.13 -9.75 -11.92
N LYS A 194 -14.47 -11.00 -12.29
CA LYS A 194 -15.63 -11.69 -11.75
C LYS A 194 -15.51 -11.94 -10.25
N GLY A 195 -14.35 -12.41 -9.78
CA GLY A 195 -14.18 -12.70 -8.35
C GLY A 195 -14.20 -11.44 -7.47
N MET A 196 -13.78 -10.27 -7.98
CA MET A 196 -13.94 -9.00 -7.26
C MET A 196 -15.40 -8.59 -7.08
N GLU A 197 -16.28 -8.89 -8.04
CA GLU A 197 -17.71 -8.58 -7.93
C GLU A 197 -18.44 -9.51 -6.95
N ASP A 198 -18.11 -10.80 -7.00
CA ASP A 198 -18.76 -11.84 -6.19
C ASP A 198 -18.33 -11.80 -4.71
N LYS A 199 -17.14 -11.26 -4.42
CA LYS A 199 -16.46 -11.37 -3.11
C LYS A 199 -15.95 -10.03 -2.59
N LYS A 200 -16.85 -9.04 -2.56
CA LYS A 200 -16.54 -7.69 -2.06
C LYS A 200 -16.04 -7.75 -0.62
N ASN A 201 -14.82 -7.26 -0.39
CA ASN A 201 -14.16 -7.13 0.91
C ASN A 201 -13.83 -8.44 1.65
N ASP A 202 -14.05 -9.62 1.05
CA ASP A 202 -13.53 -10.87 1.62
C ASP A 202 -12.00 -10.95 1.48
N PHE A 203 -11.42 -10.22 0.52
CA PHE A 203 -9.98 -10.06 0.32
C PHE A 203 -9.71 -8.71 -0.36
N ILE A 204 -8.46 -8.27 -0.32
CA ILE A 204 -8.01 -7.08 -1.05
C ILE A 204 -7.09 -7.51 -2.19
N LEU A 205 -7.28 -6.91 -3.36
CA LEU A 205 -6.48 -7.16 -4.56
C LEU A 205 -5.66 -5.91 -4.82
N ILE A 206 -4.34 -6.07 -4.94
CA ILE A 206 -3.41 -5.00 -5.28
C ILE A 206 -2.70 -5.41 -6.57
N LEU A 207 -2.87 -4.61 -7.62
CA LEU A 207 -2.12 -4.78 -8.86
C LEU A 207 -0.94 -3.81 -8.87
N ALA A 208 0.26 -4.31 -9.10
CA ALA A 208 1.47 -3.50 -9.15
C ALA A 208 2.14 -3.55 -10.52
N GLY A 209 2.81 -2.46 -10.89
CA GLY A 209 3.60 -2.40 -12.12
C GLY A 209 4.15 -1.01 -12.41
N TYR A 210 4.79 -0.88 -13.56
CA TYR A 210 5.24 0.40 -14.11
C TYR A 210 4.05 1.26 -14.54
N SER A 211 4.17 2.58 -14.41
CA SER A 211 3.03 3.49 -14.60
C SER A 211 2.45 3.42 -16.01
N GLU A 212 3.28 3.53 -17.05
CA GLU A 212 2.82 3.52 -18.45
C GLU A 212 2.19 2.17 -18.83
N GLU A 213 2.80 1.06 -18.43
CA GLU A 213 2.30 -0.28 -18.71
C GLU A 213 1.01 -0.60 -17.96
N MET A 214 0.86 -0.08 -16.74
CA MET A 214 -0.39 -0.22 -15.98
C MET A 214 -1.53 0.59 -16.59
N GLU A 215 -1.26 1.76 -17.16
CA GLU A 215 -2.28 2.52 -17.92
C GLU A 215 -2.77 1.74 -19.15
N GLN A 216 -1.85 1.14 -19.91
CA GLN A 216 -2.18 0.28 -21.04
C GLN A 216 -2.97 -0.97 -20.61
N PHE A 217 -2.58 -1.58 -19.50
CA PHE A 217 -3.29 -2.72 -18.91
C PHE A 217 -4.73 -2.36 -18.55
N LEU A 218 -4.95 -1.21 -17.90
CA LEU A 218 -6.31 -0.76 -17.54
C LEU A 218 -7.16 -0.43 -18.76
N ALA A 219 -6.55 0.09 -19.83
CA ALA A 219 -7.24 0.33 -21.09
C ALA A 219 -7.67 -0.95 -21.81
N THR A 220 -7.09 -2.11 -21.45
CA THR A 220 -7.40 -3.41 -22.08
C THR A 220 -8.78 -3.93 -21.69
N ASN A 221 -9.29 -3.56 -20.51
CA ASN A 221 -10.62 -3.96 -20.05
C ASN A 221 -11.33 -2.77 -19.36
N PRO A 222 -12.40 -2.22 -19.95
CA PRO A 222 -13.09 -1.05 -19.41
C PRO A 222 -13.74 -1.29 -18.03
N GLY A 223 -13.89 -2.55 -17.61
CA GLY A 223 -14.37 -2.91 -16.29
C GLY A 223 -13.34 -2.81 -15.17
N LEU A 224 -12.03 -2.73 -15.49
CA LEU A 224 -10.99 -2.66 -14.46
C LEU A 224 -10.99 -1.32 -13.70
N PRO A 225 -10.98 -0.13 -14.35
CA PRO A 225 -10.85 1.13 -13.62
C PRO A 225 -11.91 1.36 -12.54
N SER A 226 -13.17 0.94 -12.77
CA SER A 226 -14.27 1.11 -11.82
C SER A 226 -14.18 0.20 -10.59
N ARG A 227 -13.40 -0.89 -10.67
CA ARG A 227 -13.21 -1.87 -9.59
C ARG A 227 -12.00 -1.57 -8.71
N PHE A 228 -11.13 -0.67 -9.17
CA PHE A 228 -9.95 -0.20 -8.44
C PHE A 228 -10.10 1.28 -8.09
N PRO A 229 -10.89 1.61 -7.05
CA PRO A 229 -11.14 3.00 -6.66
C PRO A 229 -9.89 3.73 -6.15
N ILE A 230 -8.87 2.98 -5.72
CA ILE A 230 -7.65 3.51 -5.13
C ILE A 230 -6.50 3.25 -6.10
N GLN A 231 -5.87 4.32 -6.59
CA GLN A 231 -4.67 4.25 -7.41
C GLN A 231 -3.58 5.09 -6.76
N ILE A 232 -2.39 4.51 -6.63
CA ILE A 232 -1.26 5.12 -5.93
C ILE A 232 -0.07 5.17 -6.87
N ASP A 233 0.48 6.36 -7.06
CA ASP A 233 1.73 6.58 -7.78
C ASP A 233 2.91 6.60 -6.81
N PHE A 234 3.79 5.63 -6.96
CA PHE A 234 5.04 5.51 -6.21
C PHE A 234 6.14 6.22 -6.98
N GLU A 235 6.35 7.48 -6.61
CA GLU A 235 7.37 8.34 -7.19
C GLU A 235 8.79 7.80 -6.94
N ASP A 236 9.70 8.13 -7.84
CA ASP A 236 11.12 7.84 -7.66
C ASP A 236 11.70 8.66 -6.51
N TYR A 237 12.63 8.07 -5.77
CA TYR A 237 13.30 8.77 -4.67
C TYR A 237 14.24 9.86 -5.19
N ALA A 238 14.24 10.99 -4.47
CA ALA A 238 15.27 12.01 -4.61
C ALA A 238 16.64 11.45 -4.19
N ILE A 239 17.71 12.07 -4.66
CA ILE A 239 19.09 11.62 -4.36
C ILE A 239 19.33 11.57 -2.85
N ASP A 240 18.90 12.59 -2.11
CA ASP A 240 19.06 12.62 -0.65
C ASP A 240 18.26 11.51 0.05
N GLN A 241 17.07 11.16 -0.48
CA GLN A 241 16.29 10.03 0.02
C GLN A 241 17.00 8.70 -0.26
N LEU A 242 17.61 8.52 -1.44
CA LEU A 242 18.40 7.32 -1.75
C LEU A 242 19.62 7.16 -0.84
N ILE A 243 20.27 8.27 -0.48
CA ILE A 243 21.37 8.25 0.49
C ILE A 243 20.87 7.81 1.87
N GLN A 244 19.78 8.39 2.37
CA GLN A 244 19.17 7.99 3.63
C GLN A 244 18.76 6.49 3.62
N ILE A 245 18.22 6.00 2.50
CA ILE A 245 17.87 4.59 2.33
C ILE A 245 19.13 3.72 2.41
N THR A 246 20.23 4.14 1.78
CA THR A 246 21.50 3.42 1.83
C THR A 246 22.07 3.37 3.24
N GLU A 247 22.03 4.49 3.98
CA GLU A 247 22.46 4.56 5.38
C GLU A 247 21.61 3.67 6.28
N LEU A 248 20.29 3.66 6.09
CA LEU A 248 19.38 2.78 6.83
C LEU A 248 19.71 1.30 6.58
N MET A 249 19.85 0.89 5.31
CA MET A 249 20.24 -0.48 4.93
C MET A 249 21.61 -0.89 5.48
N ALA A 250 22.57 0.04 5.51
CA ALA A 250 23.89 -0.21 6.09
C ALA A 250 23.78 -0.41 7.61
N LYS A 251 23.04 0.47 8.29
CA LYS A 251 22.83 0.43 9.75
C LYS A 251 22.14 -0.87 10.20
N GLU A 252 21.13 -1.32 9.47
CA GLU A 252 20.43 -2.61 9.74
C GLU A 252 21.38 -3.81 9.68
N ARG A 253 22.46 -3.71 8.91
CA ARG A 253 23.51 -4.73 8.75
C ARG A 253 24.75 -4.45 9.61
N GLU A 254 24.65 -3.52 10.55
CA GLU A 254 25.74 -3.06 11.43
C GLU A 254 26.94 -2.42 10.69
N TYR A 255 26.74 -1.93 9.46
CA TYR A 255 27.74 -1.17 8.72
C TYR A 255 27.55 0.34 8.88
N VAL A 256 28.67 1.06 8.78
CA VAL A 256 28.73 2.52 8.77
C VAL A 256 29.47 2.96 7.50
N LEU A 257 28.80 3.81 6.71
CA LEU A 257 29.38 4.44 5.52
C LEU A 257 30.15 5.68 5.98
N LEU A 258 31.44 5.77 5.67
CA LEU A 258 32.21 6.97 5.98
C LEU A 258 31.68 8.20 5.20
N PRO A 259 31.85 9.44 5.71
CA PRO A 259 31.35 10.64 5.04
C PRO A 259 31.83 10.79 3.58
N GLN A 260 33.09 10.43 3.30
CA GLN A 260 33.64 10.44 1.95
C GLN A 260 32.98 9.40 1.03
N THR A 261 32.56 8.25 1.59
CA THR A 261 31.83 7.20 0.89
C THR A 261 30.44 7.70 0.50
N LEU A 262 29.75 8.39 1.41
CA LEU A 262 28.44 9.01 1.15
C LEU A 262 28.52 10.10 0.08
N ALA A 263 29.53 10.98 0.15
CA ALA A 263 29.75 12.01 -0.87
C ALA A 263 29.99 11.40 -2.25
N LYS A 264 30.84 10.37 -2.34
CA LYS A 264 31.11 9.64 -3.58
C LYS A 264 29.84 8.96 -4.13
N LEU A 265 29.02 8.35 -3.26
CA LEU A 265 27.76 7.74 -3.65
C LEU A 265 26.76 8.78 -4.16
N LYS A 266 26.65 9.92 -3.47
CA LYS A 266 25.74 11.01 -3.84
C LYS A 266 26.07 11.57 -5.22
N GLN A 267 27.35 11.78 -5.51
CA GLN A 267 27.79 12.21 -6.84
C GLN A 267 27.41 11.18 -7.92
N HIS A 268 27.73 9.90 -7.69
CA HIS A 268 27.42 8.83 -8.64
C HIS A 268 25.92 8.69 -8.91
N LEU A 269 25.08 8.77 -7.86
CA LEU A 269 23.63 8.72 -8.01
C LEU A 269 23.08 9.90 -8.82
N ALA A 270 23.67 11.09 -8.68
CA ALA A 270 23.29 12.26 -9.47
C ALA A 270 23.59 12.05 -10.96
N GLU A 271 24.78 11.53 -11.28
CA GLU A 271 25.21 11.23 -12.65
C GLU A 271 24.35 10.12 -13.26
N GLU A 272 24.17 9.00 -12.56
CA GLU A 272 23.41 7.85 -13.03
C GLU A 272 21.94 8.21 -13.26
N LYS A 273 21.28 8.86 -12.30
CA LYS A 273 19.85 9.22 -12.42
C LYS A 273 19.61 10.21 -13.56
N ALA A 274 20.60 11.05 -13.90
CA ALA A 274 20.53 11.93 -15.07
C ALA A 274 20.64 11.15 -16.40
N MET A 275 21.43 10.07 -16.45
CA MET A 275 21.63 9.28 -17.66
C MET A 275 20.53 8.23 -17.89
N THR A 276 20.04 7.59 -16.84
CA THR A 276 19.15 6.40 -16.91
C THR A 276 17.81 6.62 -16.21
N TRP A 277 17.29 7.85 -16.25
CA TRP A 277 16.10 8.25 -15.48
C TRP A 277 14.89 7.31 -15.64
N ARG A 278 14.67 6.73 -16.82
CA ARG A 278 13.53 5.80 -17.08
C ARG A 278 13.72 4.39 -16.52
N SER A 279 14.96 3.93 -16.34
CA SER A 279 15.28 2.54 -15.95
C SER A 279 15.90 2.44 -14.56
N PHE A 280 15.96 3.56 -13.83
CA PHE A 280 16.57 3.61 -12.51
C PHE A 280 15.74 2.85 -11.48
N SER A 281 16.36 1.88 -10.78
CA SER A 281 15.65 0.94 -9.88
C SER A 281 15.67 1.36 -8.40
N ASN A 282 15.87 2.65 -8.10
CA ASN A 282 15.68 3.23 -6.77
C ASN A 282 16.39 2.46 -5.65
N ALA A 283 15.66 2.02 -4.61
CA ALA A 283 16.20 1.30 -3.47
C ALA A 283 16.92 -0.01 -3.89
N ARG A 284 16.48 -0.64 -4.99
CA ARG A 284 17.15 -1.85 -5.53
C ARG A 284 18.54 -1.51 -6.06
N TYR A 285 18.70 -0.34 -6.70
CA TYR A 285 19.99 0.13 -7.21
C TYR A 285 21.00 0.36 -6.08
N VAL A 286 20.62 1.13 -5.06
CA VAL A 286 21.53 1.41 -3.92
C VAL A 286 21.82 0.17 -3.09
N ARG A 287 20.86 -0.75 -2.95
CA ARG A 287 21.07 -2.06 -2.32
C ARG A 287 22.16 -2.84 -3.04
N ASN A 288 22.11 -2.92 -4.38
CA ASN A 288 23.12 -3.63 -5.18
C ASN A 288 24.51 -3.00 -5.02
N ILE A 289 24.59 -1.66 -4.98
CA ILE A 289 25.85 -0.95 -4.72
C ILE A 289 26.40 -1.30 -3.34
N LEU A 290 25.55 -1.24 -2.31
CA LEU A 290 25.95 -1.56 -0.93
C LEU A 290 26.44 -3.00 -0.81
N GLU A 291 25.74 -3.96 -1.42
CA GLU A 291 26.14 -5.37 -1.45
C GLU A 291 27.48 -5.58 -2.18
N LYS A 292 27.72 -4.89 -3.30
CA LYS A 292 29.03 -4.90 -3.97
C LYS A 292 30.12 -4.29 -3.09
N ALA A 293 29.82 -3.20 -2.39
CA ALA A 293 30.76 -2.53 -1.49
C ALA A 293 31.15 -3.42 -0.30
N MET A 294 30.20 -4.13 0.32
CA MET A 294 30.50 -5.11 1.38
C MET A 294 31.44 -6.22 0.88
N ARG A 295 31.25 -6.72 -0.35
CA ARG A 295 32.18 -7.70 -0.94
C ARG A 295 33.58 -7.13 -1.13
N HIS A 296 33.71 -5.89 -1.59
CA HIS A 296 35.02 -5.26 -1.75
C HIS A 296 35.70 -4.97 -0.41
N GLN A 297 34.93 -4.56 0.61
CA GLN A 297 35.44 -4.36 1.96
C GLN A 297 35.98 -5.67 2.53
N ALA A 298 35.29 -6.80 2.33
CA ALA A 298 35.79 -8.11 2.75
C ALA A 298 37.14 -8.45 2.10
N VAL A 299 37.29 -8.21 0.78
CA VAL A 299 38.55 -8.42 0.06
C VAL A 299 39.65 -7.49 0.58
N ARG A 300 39.34 -6.22 0.82
CA ARG A 300 40.27 -5.24 1.39
C ARG A 300 40.76 -5.68 2.76
N LEU A 301 39.85 -6.05 3.66
CA LEU A 301 40.20 -6.46 5.02
C LEU A 301 41.07 -7.72 5.03
N LEU A 302 40.75 -8.72 4.22
CA LEU A 302 41.59 -9.92 4.09
C LEU A 302 42.99 -9.62 3.55
N SER A 303 43.13 -8.58 2.71
CA SER A 303 44.42 -8.20 2.14
C SER A 303 45.26 -7.33 3.09
N GLN A 304 44.62 -6.57 3.99
CA GLN A 304 45.28 -5.61 4.88
C GLN A 304 45.65 -6.18 6.24
N TYR A 305 44.93 -7.20 6.72
CA TYR A 305 45.10 -7.73 8.07
C TYR A 305 45.50 -9.21 8.03
N VAL A 306 46.62 -9.52 8.70
CA VAL A 306 47.07 -10.91 8.92
C VAL A 306 46.25 -11.60 10.02
N ASN A 307 45.79 -10.82 11.00
CA ASN A 307 44.92 -11.25 12.10
C ASN A 307 43.51 -10.66 11.93
N ALA A 308 42.56 -11.05 12.80
CA ALA A 308 41.21 -10.51 12.75
C ALA A 308 41.18 -8.95 12.87
N PRO A 309 40.50 -8.24 11.95
CA PRO A 309 40.34 -6.79 12.05
C PRO A 309 39.55 -6.37 13.29
N SER A 310 39.70 -5.12 13.71
CA SER A 310 38.89 -4.58 14.82
C SER A 310 37.41 -4.49 14.46
N LYS A 311 36.53 -4.45 15.48
CA LYS A 311 35.08 -4.25 15.27
C LYS A 311 34.79 -3.00 14.41
N LEU A 312 35.50 -1.90 14.65
CA LEU A 312 35.32 -0.66 13.89
C LEU A 312 35.66 -0.85 12.41
N GLU A 313 36.69 -1.61 12.09
CA GLU A 313 37.09 -1.91 10.70
C GLU A 313 36.09 -2.83 10.00
N LEU A 314 35.58 -3.84 10.72
CA LEU A 314 34.54 -4.74 10.21
C LEU A 314 33.24 -3.99 9.88
N MET A 315 32.92 -2.93 10.64
CA MET A 315 31.74 -2.09 10.42
C MET A 315 31.94 -1.02 9.35
N SER A 316 33.18 -0.63 9.01
CA SER A 316 33.45 0.57 8.21
C SER A 316 33.54 0.29 6.70
N ILE A 317 32.65 0.90 5.91
CA ILE A 317 32.72 0.91 4.44
C ILE A 317 33.43 2.20 3.97
N ARG A 318 34.59 2.03 3.33
CA ARG A 318 35.46 3.11 2.87
C ARG A 318 35.19 3.50 1.40
N PRO A 319 35.65 4.67 0.93
CA PRO A 319 35.41 5.11 -0.45
C PRO A 319 35.96 4.16 -1.51
N GLU A 320 37.06 3.46 -1.21
CA GLU A 320 37.69 2.46 -2.09
C GLU A 320 36.87 1.16 -2.24
N ASP A 321 35.98 0.87 -1.28
CA ASP A 321 35.10 -0.29 -1.31
C ASP A 321 33.95 -0.07 -2.31
N VAL A 322 33.55 1.19 -2.56
CA VAL A 322 32.48 1.53 -3.50
C VAL A 322 33.05 1.72 -4.91
N LYS A 323 32.81 0.75 -5.80
CA LYS A 323 33.24 0.79 -7.21
C LYS A 323 32.05 0.58 -8.15
N PHE A 324 31.82 1.56 -9.02
CA PHE A 324 30.66 1.59 -9.93
C PHE A 324 30.88 0.87 -11.26
N LYS A 325 32.15 0.59 -11.61
CA LYS A 325 32.55 -0.37 -12.65
C LYS A 325 32.82 -1.71 -11.99
#